data_AF-A0A520B9D3-F1
#
_entry.id   AF-A0A520B9D3-F1
#
_cell.length_a   1.000
_cell.length_b   1.000
_cell.length_c   1.000
_cell.angle_alpha   90.00
_cell.angle_beta   90.00
_cell.angle_gamma   90.00
#
_symmetry.space_group_name_H-M   'P 1'
#
loop_
_entity.id
_entity.type
_entity.pdbx_description
1 polymer ?
#
loop_
_entity_poly.entity_id
_entity_poly.type
_entity_poly.pdbx_seq_one_letter_code
_entity_poly.pdbx_strand_id
1 'polypeptide(L)' 'MLSPHDRVYYEARADAELDLAQRSIDPCAVKIHYDLASRYLSILHDGADEPPAFAALNHARSYEARAKVGKAEVSR' A
#
# COMPACT_ATOMS: atom_id res chain seq x y z
N MET A 1 -3.49 -12.34 -5.93
CA MET A 1 -4.68 -11.61 -5.43
C MET A 1 -4.31 -10.89 -4.16
N LEU A 2 -4.52 -9.57 -4.11
CA LEU A 2 -4.28 -8.74 -2.92
C LEU A 2 -5.16 -9.19 -1.75
N SER A 3 -4.62 -9.16 -0.53
CA SER A 3 -5.45 -9.41 0.64
C SER A 3 -6.42 -8.23 0.87
N PRO A 4 -7.54 -8.44 1.60
CA PRO A 4 -8.44 -7.33 1.95
C PRO A 4 -7.74 -6.19 2.70
N HIS A 5 -6.71 -6.49 3.49
CA HIS A 5 -5.94 -5.48 4.21
C HIS A 5 -5.06 -4.66 3.26
N ASP A 6 -4.43 -5.31 2.27
CA ASP A 6 -3.62 -4.62 1.27
C ASP A 6 -4.49 -3.72 0.41
N ARG A 7 -5.71 -4.17 0.06
CA ARG A 7 -6.66 -3.34 -0.67
C ARG A 7 -7.00 -2.05 0.08
N VAL A 8 -7.39 -2.17 1.35
CA VAL A 8 -7.68 -1.00 2.20
C VAL A 8 -6.46 -0.08 2.32
N TYR A 9 -5.27 -0.65 2.44
CA TYR A 9 -4.04 0.14 2.48
C TYR A 9 -3.82 0.93 1.19
N TYR A 10 -3.89 0.30 0.02
CA TYR A 10 -3.66 0.98 -1.25
C TYR A 10 -4.76 1.98 -1.60
N GLU A 11 -6.01 1.69 -1.25
CA GLU A 11 -7.14 2.62 -1.41
C GLU A 11 -6.88 3.88 -0.55
N ALA A 12 -6.59 3.72 0.74
CA ALA A 12 -6.31 4.83 1.65
C ALA A 12 -5.06 5.65 1.24
N ARG A 13 -4.03 4.99 0.69
CA ARG A 13 -2.83 5.69 0.21
C ARG A 13 -3.11 6.45 -1.08
N ALA A 14 -3.88 5.89 -2.02
CA ALA A 14 -4.27 6.59 -3.24
C ALA A 14 -5.05 7.86 -2.91
N ASP A 15 -6.04 7.78 -2.02
CA ASP A 15 -6.84 8.92 -1.58
C ASP A 15 -5.98 10.01 -0.92
N ALA A 16 -5.06 9.62 -0.04
CA ALA A 16 -4.17 10.57 0.63
C ALA A 16 -3.26 11.33 -0.34
N GLU A 17 -2.72 10.67 -1.38
CA GLU A 17 -1.90 11.35 -2.38
C GLU A 17 -2.76 12.29 -3.26
N LEU A 18 -4.00 11.91 -3.60
CA LEU A 18 -4.92 12.78 -4.32
C LEU A 18 -5.27 14.06 -3.52
N ASP A 19 -5.51 13.92 -2.22
CA ASP A 19 -5.72 15.05 -1.31
C ASP A 19 -4.49 15.98 -1.26
N LEU A 20 -3.29 15.41 -1.22
CA LEU A 20 -2.04 16.19 -1.25
C LEU A 20 -1.84 16.90 -2.59
N ALA A 21 -2.14 16.23 -3.71
CA ALA A 21 -2.11 16.84 -5.03
C ALA A 21 -3.02 18.06 -5.12
N GLN A 22 -4.26 17.94 -4.63
CA GLN A 22 -5.24 19.04 -4.65
C GLN A 22 -4.83 20.24 -3.79
N ARG A 23 -4.11 20.00 -2.70
CA ARG A 23 -3.65 21.06 -1.78
C ARG A 23 -2.32 21.69 -2.18
N SER A 24 -1.56 21.04 -3.07
CA SER A 24 -0.25 21.51 -3.48
C SER A 24 -0.36 22.66 -4.49
N ILE A 25 0.48 23.68 -4.30
CA ILE A 25 0.66 24.79 -5.24
C ILE A 25 1.86 24.59 -6.17
N ASP A 26 2.73 23.62 -5.86
CA ASP A 26 3.90 23.29 -6.66
C ASP A 26 3.52 22.27 -7.75
N PRO A 27 3.61 22.63 -9.05
CA PRO A 27 3.28 21.71 -10.15
C PRO A 27 4.12 20.43 -10.14
N CYS A 28 5.37 20.49 -9.66
CA CYS A 28 6.22 19.31 -9.56
C CYS A 28 5.69 18.35 -8.49
N ALA A 29 5.36 18.84 -7.30
CA ALA A 29 4.73 18.03 -6.26
C ALA A 29 3.37 17.47 -6.71
N VAL A 30 2.51 18.27 -7.36
CA VAL A 30 1.22 17.81 -7.90
C VAL A 30 1.41 16.60 -8.81
N LYS A 31 2.37 16.67 -9.74
CA LYS A 31 2.68 15.55 -10.63
C LYS A 31 3.12 14.30 -9.86
N ILE A 32 4.02 14.45 -8.89
CA ILE A 32 4.53 13.33 -8.08
C ILE A 32 3.39 12.64 -7.32
N HIS A 33 2.49 13.41 -6.72
CA HIS A 33 1.33 12.86 -6.00
C HIS A 33 0.38 12.10 -6.94
N TYR A 34 0.10 12.62 -8.14
CA TYR A 34 -0.69 11.90 -9.14
C TYR A 34 0.00 10.62 -9.64
N ASP A 35 1.32 10.64 -9.83
CA ASP A 35 2.09 9.45 -10.23
C ASP A 35 2.02 8.36 -9.14
N LEU A 36 2.10 8.75 -7.86
CA LEU A 36 1.95 7.81 -6.74
C LEU A 36 0.54 7.25 -6.62
N ALA A 37 -0.49 8.09 -6.70
CA ALA A 37 -1.89 7.67 -6.67
C ALA A 37 -2.18 6.67 -7.81
N SER A 38 -1.71 6.98 -9.03
CA SER A 38 -1.87 6.11 -10.20
C SER A 38 -1.23 4.74 -9.97
N ARG A 39 -0.03 4.68 -9.38
CA ARG A 39 0.62 3.41 -9.05
C ARG A 39 -0.16 2.58 -8.04
N TYR A 40 -0.69 3.20 -6.98
CA TYR A 40 -1.51 2.50 -5.99
C TYR A 40 -2.79 1.93 -6.62
N LEU A 41 -3.43 2.67 -7.51
CA LEU A 41 -4.62 2.22 -8.25
C LEU A 41 -4.29 1.08 -9.23
N SER A 42 -3.16 1.15 -9.96
CA SER A 42 -2.71 0.05 -10.82
C SER A 42 -2.48 -1.24 -10.03
N ILE A 43 -1.98 -1.16 -8.80
CA ILE A 43 -1.82 -2.36 -7.96
C ILE A 43 -3.18 -2.94 -7.57
N LEU A 44 -4.12 -2.09 -7.19
CA LEU A 44 -5.49 -2.50 -6.83
C LEU A 44 -6.23 -3.18 -7.99
N HIS A 45 -6.10 -2.65 -9.20
CA HIS A 45 -6.92 -3.06 -10.34
C HIS A 45 -6.24 -4.05 -11.28
N ASP A 46 -4.95 -3.86 -11.56
CA ASP A 46 -4.21 -4.69 -12.52
C ASP A 46 -3.39 -5.80 -11.85
N GLY A 47 -3.37 -5.85 -10.52
CA GLY A 47 -2.57 -6.83 -9.78
C GLY A 47 -1.08 -6.72 -10.11
N ALA A 48 -0.61 -5.51 -10.43
CA ALA A 48 0.75 -5.26 -10.87
C ALA A 48 1.78 -5.99 -10.00
N ASP A 49 2.58 -6.84 -10.64
CA ASP A 49 3.54 -7.80 -10.06
C ASP A 49 4.59 -7.18 -9.11
N GLU A 50 4.68 -5.85 -9.01
CA GLU A 50 5.54 -5.19 -8.04
C GLU A 50 4.81 -4.07 -7.26
N PRO A 51 4.51 -4.29 -5.96
CA PRO A 51 4.09 -3.19 -5.10
C PRO A 51 5.26 -2.20 -4.90
N PRO A 52 4.99 -0.89 -4.69
CA PRO A 52 6.06 0.07 -4.45
C PRO A 52 6.88 -0.39 -3.24
N ALA A 53 8.20 -0.20 -3.29
CA ALA A 53 9.15 -0.72 -2.30
C ALA A 53 8.73 -0.47 -0.84
N PHE A 54 8.04 0.64 -0.55
CA PHE A 54 7.49 0.93 0.79
C PHE A 54 6.31 0.04 1.18
N ALA A 55 5.40 -0.27 0.24
CA ALA A 55 4.29 -1.17 0.50
C ALA A 55 4.75 -2.63 0.60
N ALA A 56 5.80 -3.03 -0.14
CA ALA A 56 6.45 -4.33 0.01
C ALA A 56 7.00 -4.53 1.44
N LEU A 57 7.59 -3.48 2.05
CA LEU A 57 8.08 -3.52 3.43
C LEU A 57 6.96 -3.70 4.46
N ASN A 58 5.81 -3.04 4.28
CA ASN A 58 4.66 -3.20 5.17
C ASN A 58 4.00 -4.58 5.01
N HIS A 59 3.86 -5.07 3.78
CA HIS A 59 3.37 -6.43 3.52
C HIS A 59 4.26 -7.49 4.19
N ALA A 60 5.59 -7.38 4.06
CA ALA A 60 6.53 -8.31 4.72
C ALA A 60 6.36 -8.35 6.25
N ARG A 61 6.14 -7.19 6.89
CA ARG A 61 5.90 -7.12 8.35
C ARG A 61 4.59 -7.79 8.77
N SER A 62 3.54 -7.72 7.95
CA SER A 62 2.25 -8.37 8.18
C SER A 62 2.36 -9.90 8.20
N TYR A 63 3.21 -10.48 7.36
CA TYR A 63 3.44 -11.94 7.32
C TYR A 63 4.26 -12.43 8.52
N GLU A 64 5.29 -11.69 8.95
CA GLU A 64 6.06 -12.04 10.15
C GLU A 64 5.22 -12.00 11.43
N ALA A 65 4.26 -11.07 11.54
CA ALA A 65 3.37 -10.97 12.70
C ALA A 65 2.47 -12.22 12.84
N ARG A 66 1.92 -12.73 11.72
CA ARG A 66 1.12 -13.97 11.73
C ARG A 66 1.94 -15.23 12.02
N ALA A 67 3.20 -15.28 11.56
CA ALA A 67 4.09 -16.42 11.83
C ALA A 67 4.44 -16.57 13.34
N LYS A 68 4.43 -15.46 14.10
CA LYS A 68 4.67 -15.48 15.55
C LYS A 68 3.46 -15.93 16.36
N VAL A 69 2.24 -15.66 15.90
CA VAL A 69 1.00 -16.10 16.56
C VAL A 69 0.81 -17.61 16.44
N GLY A 70 1.10 -18.20 15.27
CA GLY A 70 0.94 -19.65 15.05
C GLY A 70 1.91 -20.55 15.83
N LYS A 71 3.03 -20.02 16.34
CA LYS A 71 3.97 -20.79 17.18
C LYS A 71 3.59 -20.81 18.67
N ALA A 72 2.67 -19.94 19.11
CA ALA A 72 2.27 -19.88 20.51
C ALA A 72 1.16 -20.89 20.87
N GLU A 73 0.40 -21.40 19.89
CA GLU A 73 -0.73 -22.31 20.13
C GLU A 73 -0.36 -23.81 20.05
N VAL A 74 0.84 -24.17 19.58
CA VAL A 74 1.32 -25.57 19.46
C VAL A 74 2.37 -25.90 20.54
N SER A 75 2.16 -25.43 21.78
CA SER A 75 2.97 -25.83 22.94
C SER A 75 2.18 -25.69 24.24
N ARG A 76 0.97 -26.27 24.29
CA ARG A 76 0.23 -26.45 25.54
C ARG A 76 -0.28 -27.87 25.67
#